data_AF-A0A640T6I6-F1
#
_entry.id   AF-A0A640T6I6-F1
#
_cell.length_a   1.000
_cell.length_b   1.000
_cell.length_c   1.000
_cell.angle_alpha   90.00
_cell.angle_beta   90.00
_cell.angle_gamma   90.00
#
_symmetry.space_group_name_H-M   'P 1'
#
loop_
_entity.id
_entity.type
_entity.pdbx_description
1 polymer ?
#
loop_
_entity_poly.entity_id
_entity_poly.type
_entity_poly.pdbx_seq_one_letter_code
_entity_poly.pdbx_strand_id
1 'polypeptide(L)'
;MFLHDLITRHEGGRLLFAAHGETVLAAHALLLGLGPMTEAGFTVSHASVTRWQHHHNRLGQRRWMLDRHNDTAHLAALAAGATP
;
A
#
# COMPACT_ATOMS: atom_id res chain seq x y z
N MET A 1 -5.99 -1.31 14.56
CA MET A 1 -6.84 -2.52 14.68
C MET A 1 -7.70 -2.73 13.42
N PHE A 2 -8.55 -1.77 13.01
CA PHE A 2 -9.42 -1.90 11.83
C PHE A 2 -8.74 -2.36 10.52
N LEU A 3 -7.60 -1.74 10.13
CA LEU A 3 -6.94 -2.07 8.86
C LEU A 3 -6.41 -3.51 8.82
N HIS A 4 -5.80 -3.97 9.91
CA HIS A 4 -5.31 -5.34 10.03
C HIS A 4 -6.47 -6.34 9.90
N ASP A 5 -7.56 -6.12 10.64
CA ASP A 5 -8.71 -7.01 10.61
C ASP A 5 -9.36 -7.08 9.22
N LEU A 6 -9.43 -5.95 8.51
CA LEU A 6 -10.00 -5.94 7.16
C LEU A 6 -9.13 -6.73 6.18
N ILE A 7 -7.80 -6.55 6.23
CA ILE A 7 -6.87 -7.29 5.38
C ILE A 7 -7.00 -8.79 5.65
N THR A 8 -7.00 -9.19 6.92
CA THR A 8 -7.10 -10.61 7.32
C THR A 8 -8.43 -11.25 6.88
N ARG A 9 -9.56 -10.54 6.96
CA ARG A 9 -10.87 -11.07 6.53
C ARG A 9 -10.97 -11.31 5.02
N HIS A 10 -10.16 -10.60 4.23
CA HIS A 10 -10.16 -10.67 2.77
C HIS A 10 -8.86 -11.28 2.23
N GLU A 11 -8.24 -12.16 3.01
CA GLU A 11 -7.02 -12.84 2.63
C GLU A 11 -7.18 -13.59 1.29
N GLY A 12 -6.18 -13.48 0.41
CA GLY A 12 -6.22 -14.02 -0.96
C GLY A 12 -7.07 -13.20 -1.95
N GLY A 13 -7.82 -12.19 -1.47
CA GLY A 13 -8.57 -11.27 -2.30
C GLY A 13 -7.78 -10.04 -2.72
N ARG A 14 -8.42 -9.17 -3.53
CA ARG A 14 -7.92 -7.84 -3.87
C ARG A 14 -8.76 -6.80 -3.12
N LEU A 15 -8.12 -5.98 -2.30
CA LEU A 15 -8.76 -4.86 -1.61
C LEU A 15 -8.28 -3.53 -2.20
N LEU A 16 -9.19 -2.56 -2.25
CA LEU A 16 -8.88 -1.17 -2.56
C LEU A 16 -9.38 -0.30 -1.41
N PHE A 17 -8.52 0.59 -0.94
CA PHE A 17 -8.85 1.58 0.08
C PHE A 17 -8.69 2.97 -0.52
N ALA A 18 -9.75 3.79 -0.45
CA ALA A 18 -9.65 5.23 -0.62
C ALA A 18 -9.51 5.85 0.77
N ALA A 19 -8.35 6.44 1.08
CA ALA A 19 -8.04 6.92 2.42
C ALA A 19 -7.09 8.13 2.39
N HIS A 20 -6.92 8.76 3.55
CA HIS A 20 -5.98 9.86 3.74
C HIS A 20 -4.54 9.35 3.86
N GLY A 21 -3.57 10.26 3.70
CA GLY A 21 -2.14 9.94 3.74
C GLY A 21 -1.73 9.24 5.03
N GLU A 22 -2.28 9.65 6.17
CA GLU A 22 -2.01 9.06 7.48
C GLU A 22 -2.41 7.59 7.55
N THR A 23 -3.49 7.20 6.87
CA THR A 23 -3.90 5.79 6.79
C THR A 23 -2.93 4.98 5.94
N VAL A 24 -2.45 5.56 4.85
CA VAL A 24 -1.42 4.95 4.01
C VAL A 24 -0.13 4.79 4.81
N LEU A 25 0.31 5.79 5.57
CA LEU A 25 1.50 5.71 6.44
C LEU A 25 1.33 4.62 7.51
N ALA A 26 0.17 4.55 8.16
CA ALA A 26 -0.14 3.49 9.12
C ALA A 26 -0.09 2.10 8.49
N ALA A 27 -0.53 1.96 7.23
CA ALA A 27 -0.40 0.71 6.47
C ALA A 27 1.07 0.34 6.23
N HIS A 28 1.95 1.30 5.90
CA HIS A 28 3.38 1.02 5.74
C HIS A 28 3.99 0.49 7.03
N ALA A 29 3.75 1.16 8.15
CA ALA A 29 4.24 0.71 9.46
C ALA A 29 3.75 -0.69 9.81
N LEU A 30 2.46 -0.96 9.62
CA LEU A 30 1.85 -2.25 9.89
C LEU A 30 2.42 -3.37 9.01
N LEU A 31 2.47 -3.17 7.70
CA LEU A 31 2.79 -4.22 6.73
C LEU A 31 4.29 -4.50 6.64
N LEU A 32 5.14 -3.50 6.89
CA LEU A 32 6.59 -3.70 7.03
C LEU A 32 6.99 -4.20 8.43
N GLY A 33 6.08 -4.17 9.40
CA GLY A 33 6.40 -4.46 10.79
C GLY A 33 7.38 -3.45 11.40
N LEU A 34 7.26 -2.17 11.04
CA LEU A 34 8.13 -1.12 11.59
C LEU A 34 7.83 -0.95 13.08
N GLY A 35 8.88 -1.02 13.89
CA GLY A 35 8.78 -0.80 15.32
C GLY A 35 8.74 0.70 15.64
N PRO A 36 8.40 1.08 16.89
CA PRO A 36 8.37 2.48 17.34
C PRO A 36 9.70 3.22 17.18
N MET A 37 10.81 2.49 17.20
CA MET A 37 12.17 3.02 17.08
C MET A 37 12.72 2.96 15.65
N THR A 38 11.92 2.50 14.68
CA THR A 38 12.35 2.40 13.29
C THR A 38 12.14 3.72 12.59
N GLU A 39 13.23 4.40 12.20
CA GLU A 39 13.16 5.62 11.41
C GLU A 39 12.89 5.29 9.94
N ALA A 40 11.69 5.63 9.47
CA ALA A 40 11.31 5.52 8.06
C ALA A 40 10.34 6.65 7.70
N GLY A 41 10.64 7.38 6.62
CA GLY A 41 9.79 8.43 6.07
C GLY A 41 9.19 8.01 4.73
N PHE A 42 7.91 8.28 4.54
CA PHE A 42 7.20 8.05 3.28
C PHE A 42 6.41 9.30 2.91
N THR A 43 6.38 9.62 1.62
CA THR A 43 5.56 10.73 1.11
C THR A 43 4.31 10.17 0.45
N VAL A 44 3.18 10.88 0.61
CA VAL A 44 1.93 10.48 -0.02
C VAL A 44 1.32 11.69 -0.69
N SER A 45 1.28 11.65 -2.02
CA SER A 45 0.67 12.68 -2.86
C SER A 45 -0.83 12.44 -2.99
N HIS A 46 -1.59 13.51 -3.27
CA HIS A 46 -3.02 13.38 -3.55
C HIS A 46 -3.27 12.45 -4.74
N ALA A 47 -4.28 11.59 -4.58
CA ALA A 47 -4.69 10.59 -5.57
C ALA A 47 -3.56 9.64 -6.02
N SER A 48 -2.46 9.53 -5.28
CA SER A 48 -1.44 8.53 -5.59
C SER A 48 -1.90 7.12 -5.24
N VAL A 49 -1.44 6.14 -6.02
CA VAL A 49 -1.74 4.72 -5.82
C VAL A 49 -0.55 4.06 -5.13
N THR A 50 -0.81 3.40 -4.01
CA THR A 50 0.16 2.53 -3.32
C THR A 50 -0.37 1.10 -3.37
N ARG A 51 0.48 0.15 -3.81
CA ARG A 51 0.12 -1.25 -3.96
C ARG A 51 0.99 -2.14 -3.07
N TRP A 52 0.30 -2.93 -2.26
CA TRP A 52 0.90 -4.02 -1.49
C TRP A 52 0.52 -5.36 -2.09
N GLN A 53 1.42 -6.32 -1.98
CA GLN A 53 1.18 -7.71 -2.35
C GLN A 53 1.57 -8.62 -1.18
N HIS A 54 0.68 -9.55 -0.83
CA HIS A 54 0.99 -10.58 0.15
C HIS A 54 1.69 -11.74 -0.57
N HIS A 55 3.02 -11.69 -0.62
CA HIS A 55 3.81 -12.69 -1.33
C HIS A 55 3.94 -13.96 -0.50
N HIS A 56 3.63 -15.10 -1.12
CA HIS A 56 3.95 -16.45 -0.64
C HIS A 56 5.16 -16.95 -1.42
N ASN A 57 6.28 -17.18 -0.73
CA ASN A 57 7.45 -17.75 -1.39
C ASN A 57 7.37 -19.29 -1.43
N ARG A 58 8.25 -19.93 -2.23
CA ARG A 58 8.30 -21.40 -2.36
C ARG A 58 8.65 -22.12 -1.05
N LEU A 59 9.16 -21.40 -0.05
CA LEU A 59 9.50 -21.91 1.28
C LEU A 59 8.32 -21.78 2.27
N GLY A 60 7.13 -21.39 1.81
CA GLY A 60 5.94 -21.23 2.64
C GLY A 60 5.94 -19.97 3.51
N GLN A 61 6.88 -19.04 3.31
CA GLN A 61 6.93 -17.79 4.05
C GLN A 61 6.00 -16.76 3.42
N ARG A 62 5.28 -16.05 4.29
CA ARG A 62 4.35 -14.99 3.93
C ARG A 62 4.96 -13.66 4.26
N ARG A 63 5.08 -12.80 3.26
CA ARG A 63 5.65 -11.46 3.45
C ARG A 63 4.88 -10.43 2.64
N TRP A 64 4.58 -9.31 3.28
CA TRP A 64 4.08 -8.14 2.57
C TRP A 64 5.19 -7.48 1.78
N MET A 65 4.91 -7.22 0.51
CA MET A 65 5.79 -6.53 -0.41
C MET A 65 5.15 -5.23 -0.88
N LEU A 66 5.89 -4.12 -0.74
CA LEU A 66 5.53 -2.84 -1.32
C LEU A 66 5.90 -2.85 -2.80
N ASP A 67 4.94 -3.18 -3.65
CA ASP A 67 5.13 -3.28 -5.10
C ASP A 67 5.20 -1.90 -5.76
N ARG A 68 4.35 -0.97 -5.30
CA ARG A 68 4.38 0.43 -5.73
C ARG A 68 4.05 1.35 -4.58
N HIS A 69 4.71 2.50 -4.56
CA HIS A 69 4.47 3.55 -3.58
C HIS A 69 4.29 4.88 -4.29
N ASN A 70 3.28 5.65 -3.86
CA ASN A 70 3.07 7.02 -4.31
C ASN A 70 3.00 7.18 -5.85
N ASP A 71 2.42 6.21 -6.56
CA ASP A 71 2.33 6.19 -8.03
C ASP A 71 1.26 7.17 -8.52
N THR A 72 1.69 8.20 -9.23
CA THR A 72 0.83 9.24 -9.83
C THR A 72 0.85 9.23 -11.36
N ALA A 73 1.37 8.17 -11.99
CA ALA A 73 1.53 8.12 -13.45
C ALA A 73 0.20 8.33 -14.21
N HIS A 74 -0.91 7.84 -13.65
CA HIS A 74 -2.25 8.04 -14.21
C HIS A 74 -2.70 9.51 -14.19
N LEU A 75 -2.23 10.32 -13.24
CA LEU A 75 -2.52 11.77 -13.20
C LEU A 75 -1.77 12.50 -14.32
N ALA A 76 -0.52 12.11 -14.58
CA ALA A 76 0.25 12.65 -15.69
C ALA A 76 -0.37 12.28 -17.05
N ALA A 77 -0.84 11.04 -17.20
CA ALA A 77 -1.56 10.61 -18.40
C ALA A 77 -2.86 11.42 -18.60
N LEU A 78 -3.63 11.65 -17.54
CA LEU A 78 -4.85 12.46 -17.58
C LEU A 78 -4.54 13.91 -17.99
N ALA A 79 -3.49 14.51 -17.42
CA ALA A 79 -3.05 15.86 -17.76
C ALA A 79 -2.57 15.98 -19.22
N ALA A 80 -1.95 14.92 -19.75
CA ALA A 80 -1.51 14.85 -21.15
C ALA A 80 -2.67 14.60 -22.14
N GLY A 81 -3.90 14.45 -21.66
CA GLY A 81 -5.07 14.14 -22.50
C GLY A 81 -5.09 12.71 -23.04
N ALA A 82 -4.25 11.82 -22.51
CA ALA A 82 -4.30 10.40 -22.84
C ALA A 82 -5.52 9.78 -22.15
N THR A 83 -6.48 9.29 -22.93
CA THR A 83 -7.59 8.48 -22.42
C THR A 83 -7.10 7.05 -22.17
N PRO A 84 -7.55 6.39 -21.08
CA PRO A 84 -7.13 5.03 -20.72
C PRO A 84 -7.56 3.98 -21.76
#